data_AF-H3BYV7-F1
#
_entry.id   AF-H3BYV7-F1
#
_cell.length_a   1.000
_cell.length_b   1.000
_cell.length_c   1.000
_cell.angle_alpha   90.00
_cell.angle_beta   90.00
_cell.angle_gamma   90.00
#
_symmetry.space_group_name_H-M   'P 1'
#
loop_
_entity.id
_entity.type
_entity.pdbx_description
1 polymer ?
#
loop_
_entity_poly.entity_id
_entity_poly.type
_entity_poly.pdbx_seq_one_letter_code
_entity_poly.pdbx_strand_id
1 'polypeptide(L)'
;MIFTDIKKKHSSHALTSDVSLEETARAAEFFLSDGVIVTGAATGAQADPEECRDVSQSVKIPVLIGSGVTCDNLEAYIGANGMIIGSHFKEGGHWANAVDPQRVKRLMRKRSSLLNSL
;
A
#
# COMPACT_ATOMS: atom_id res chain seq x y z
N MET A 1 -3.52 -18.17 -1.27
CA MET A 1 -3.26 -16.76 -0.95
C MET A 1 -3.62 -15.91 -2.15
N ILE A 2 -4.71 -15.17 -2.03
CA ILE A 2 -5.27 -14.23 -3.00
C ILE A 2 -5.33 -12.86 -2.31
N PHE A 3 -4.67 -11.87 -2.91
CA PHE A 3 -4.73 -10.48 -2.42
C PHE A 3 -5.57 -9.64 -3.38
N THR A 4 -6.53 -8.90 -2.83
CA THR A 4 -7.43 -8.05 -3.63
C THR A 4 -6.95 -6.60 -3.61
N ASP A 5 -6.61 -6.04 -4.78
CA ASP A 5 -6.40 -4.60 -4.93
C ASP A 5 -7.77 -3.90 -4.93
N ILE A 6 -8.04 -3.15 -3.86
CA ILE A 6 -9.36 -2.58 -3.59
C ILE A 6 -9.50 -1.13 -4.03
N LYS A 7 -8.44 -0.51 -4.59
CA LYS A 7 -8.50 0.86 -5.12
C LYS A 7 -7.98 0.88 -6.56
N LYS A 8 -8.85 1.16 -7.53
CA LYS A 8 -8.43 1.17 -8.94
C LYS A 8 -7.93 2.56 -9.32
N LYS A 9 -6.71 2.62 -9.87
CA LYS A 9 -6.05 3.82 -10.43
C LYS A 9 -6.82 4.55 -11.54
N HIS A 10 -7.89 3.93 -12.07
CA HIS A 10 -8.72 4.44 -13.16
C HIS A 10 -10.22 4.09 -12.99
N SER A 11 -10.67 3.76 -11.77
CA SER A 11 -12.10 3.56 -11.53
C SER A 11 -12.84 4.88 -11.64
N SER A 12 -13.92 4.90 -12.42
CA SER A 12 -14.81 6.04 -12.60
C SER A 12 -15.44 6.45 -11.26
N HIS A 13 -14.91 7.49 -10.63
CA HIS A 13 -15.42 8.05 -9.36
C HIS A 13 -16.86 8.59 -9.46
N ALA A 14 -17.48 8.56 -10.65
CA ALA A 14 -18.85 9.02 -10.89
C ALA A 14 -19.93 7.93 -10.76
N LEU A 15 -19.56 6.63 -10.68
CA LEU A 15 -20.53 5.52 -10.62
C LEU A 15 -20.44 4.68 -9.33
N THR A 16 -19.36 4.83 -8.54
CA THR A 16 -19.15 4.08 -7.28
C THR A 16 -18.86 5.01 -6.09
N SER A 17 -19.19 6.30 -6.21
CA SER A 17 -19.03 7.28 -5.12
C SER A 17 -19.85 6.96 -3.87
N ASP A 18 -20.79 6.01 -3.97
CA ASP A 18 -21.66 5.59 -2.87
C ASP A 18 -21.07 4.43 -2.04
N VAL A 19 -19.88 3.92 -2.39
CA VAL A 19 -19.23 2.81 -1.66
C VAL A 19 -17.87 3.25 -1.14
N SER A 20 -17.72 3.21 0.18
CA SER A 20 -16.46 3.52 0.86
C SER A 20 -15.39 2.47 0.59
N LEU A 21 -14.12 2.84 0.82
CA LEU A 21 -13.00 1.89 0.64
C LEU A 21 -13.08 0.77 1.68
N GLU A 22 -13.57 1.08 2.87
CA GLU A 22 -13.78 0.16 3.99
C GLU A 22 -14.90 -0.84 3.69
N GLU A 23 -15.99 -0.42 3.05
CA GLU A 23 -17.02 -1.35 2.55
C GLU A 23 -16.47 -2.28 1.47
N THR A 24 -15.63 -1.76 0.58
CA THR A 24 -14.95 -2.57 -0.44
C THR A 24 -14.00 -3.58 0.21
N ALA A 25 -13.28 -3.19 1.27
CA ALA A 25 -12.41 -4.07 2.04
C ALA A 25 -13.22 -5.17 2.76
N ARG A 26 -14.32 -4.82 3.43
CA ARG A 26 -15.23 -5.78 4.08
C ARG A 26 -15.84 -6.75 3.08
N ALA A 27 -16.20 -6.28 1.89
CA ALA A 27 -16.68 -7.14 0.83
C ALA A 27 -15.57 -8.12 0.39
N ALA A 28 -14.33 -7.65 0.19
CA ALA A 28 -13.20 -8.52 -0.16
C ALA A 28 -12.95 -9.58 0.93
N GLU A 29 -13.01 -9.22 2.21
CA GLU A 29 -12.91 -10.15 3.33
C GLU A 29 -14.06 -11.17 3.33
N PHE A 30 -15.31 -10.70 3.15
CA PHE A 30 -16.49 -11.55 3.07
C PHE A 30 -16.40 -12.57 1.92
N PHE A 31 -15.82 -12.17 0.78
CA PHE A 31 -15.54 -13.04 -0.37
C PHE A 31 -14.21 -13.81 -0.25
N LEU A 32 -13.71 -14.00 0.98
CA LEU A 32 -12.58 -14.88 1.32
C LEU A 32 -11.23 -14.45 0.72
N SER A 33 -11.01 -13.14 0.56
CA SER A 33 -9.68 -12.63 0.25
C SER A 33 -8.71 -12.91 1.41
N ASP A 34 -7.48 -13.33 1.11
CA ASP A 34 -6.43 -13.56 2.11
C ASP A 34 -5.77 -12.25 2.57
N GLY A 35 -6.09 -11.12 1.93
CA GLY A 35 -5.62 -9.79 2.29
C GLY A 35 -6.00 -8.75 1.25
N VAL A 36 -5.96 -7.47 1.62
CA VAL A 36 -6.30 -6.36 0.72
C VAL A 36 -5.08 -5.48 0.47
N ILE A 37 -5.04 -4.88 -0.73
CA ILE A 37 -3.99 -3.94 -1.13
C ILE A 37 -4.65 -2.56 -1.32
N VAL A 38 -4.15 -1.57 -0.57
CA VAL A 38 -4.53 -0.16 -0.71
C VAL A 38 -3.50 0.53 -1.61
N THR A 39 -3.93 1.04 -2.76
CA THR A 39 -3.07 1.73 -3.73
C THR A 39 -3.54 3.17 -3.93
N GLY A 40 -2.63 4.05 -4.34
CA GLY A 40 -2.93 5.45 -4.65
C GLY A 40 -3.85 5.61 -5.86
N ALA A 41 -4.47 6.79 -5.97
CA ALA A 41 -5.47 7.09 -6.99
C ALA A 41 -4.96 7.02 -8.45
N ALA A 42 -3.64 7.03 -8.67
CA ALA A 42 -3.02 6.92 -9.98
C ALA A 42 -1.63 6.24 -9.89
N THR A 43 -1.06 5.85 -11.04
CA THR A 43 0.31 5.33 -11.10
C THR A 43 1.30 6.37 -10.59
N GLY A 44 2.12 6.00 -9.61
CA GLY A 44 3.08 6.90 -8.98
C GLY A 44 2.50 7.74 -7.82
N ALA A 45 1.18 7.77 -7.65
CA ALA A 45 0.57 8.38 -6.48
C ALA A 45 0.74 7.48 -5.24
N GLN A 46 1.03 8.09 -4.11
CA GLN A 46 1.05 7.40 -2.82
C GLN A 46 -0.36 7.05 -2.36
N ALA A 47 -0.50 5.93 -1.65
CA ALA A 47 -1.73 5.61 -0.93
C ALA A 47 -1.97 6.64 0.18
N ASP A 48 -3.22 6.96 0.49
CA ASP A 48 -3.52 7.87 1.60
C ASP A 48 -3.30 7.13 2.94
N PRO A 49 -2.41 7.61 3.83
CA PRO A 49 -2.20 6.98 5.13
C PRO A 49 -3.47 6.89 6.00
N GLU A 50 -4.42 7.82 5.86
CA GLU A 50 -5.69 7.78 6.59
C GLU A 50 -6.57 6.64 6.08
N GLU A 51 -6.78 6.54 4.76
CA GLU A 51 -7.50 5.42 4.16
C GLU A 51 -6.88 4.06 4.54
N CYS A 52 -5.55 3.98 4.58
CA CYS A 52 -4.86 2.76 4.99
C CYS A 52 -5.19 2.37 6.43
N ARG A 53 -5.26 3.36 7.34
CA ARG A 53 -5.63 3.15 8.75
C ARG A 53 -7.08 2.71 8.88
N ASP A 54 -7.99 3.39 8.18
CA ASP A 54 -9.43 3.11 8.26
C ASP A 54 -9.76 1.73 7.70
N VAL A 55 -9.14 1.35 6.56
CA VAL A 55 -9.22 0.00 6.02
C VAL A 55 -8.68 -1.02 7.01
N SER A 56 -7.52 -0.77 7.61
CA SER A 56 -6.90 -1.69 8.60
C SER A 56 -7.75 -1.90 9.85
N GLN A 57 -8.58 -0.91 10.22
CA GLN A 57 -9.53 -1.03 11.32
C GLN A 57 -10.86 -1.68 10.91
N SER A 58 -11.14 -1.75 9.61
CA SER A 58 -12.42 -2.24 9.06
C SER A 58 -12.49 -3.75 8.82
N VAL A 59 -11.34 -4.42 8.69
CA VAL A 59 -11.21 -5.86 8.37
C VAL A 59 -10.22 -6.56 9.30
N LYS A 60 -10.25 -7.89 9.37
CA LYS A 60 -9.31 -8.71 10.16
C LYS A 60 -8.19 -9.32 9.31
N ILE A 61 -8.34 -9.32 7.99
CA ILE A 61 -7.32 -9.81 7.06
C ILE A 61 -6.18 -8.79 6.86
N PRO A 62 -4.96 -9.24 6.51
CA PRO A 62 -3.82 -8.36 6.28
C PRO A 62 -4.09 -7.23 5.27
N VAL A 63 -3.66 -6.02 5.61
CA VAL A 63 -3.71 -4.83 4.74
C VAL A 63 -2.30 -4.45 4.28
N LEU A 64 -2.12 -4.38 2.97
CA LEU A 64 -0.84 -4.07 2.31
C LEU A 64 -0.92 -2.74 1.58
N ILE A 65 0.19 -2.01 1.52
CA ILE A 65 0.30 -0.79 0.71
C ILE A 65 0.84 -1.10 -0.68
N GLY A 66 0.12 -0.70 -1.72
CA GLY A 66 0.40 -1.05 -3.11
C GLY A 66 1.19 -0.01 -3.92
N SER A 67 1.32 1.24 -3.45
CA SER A 67 2.02 2.27 -4.22
C SER A 67 2.58 3.43 -3.40
N GLY A 68 3.61 4.07 -3.99
CA GLY A 68 4.17 5.35 -3.55
C GLY A 68 4.88 5.36 -2.20
N VAL A 69 5.11 4.20 -1.59
CA VAL A 69 6.01 4.09 -0.45
C VAL A 69 7.45 4.34 -0.90
N THR A 70 8.12 5.20 -0.16
CA THR A 70 9.51 5.61 -0.33
C THR A 70 10.19 5.60 1.04
N CYS A 71 11.52 5.74 1.04
CA CYS A 71 12.26 5.94 2.28
C CYS A 71 11.81 7.19 3.05
N ASP A 72 11.30 8.22 2.37
CA ASP A 72 11.00 9.51 3.00
C ASP A 72 9.65 9.48 3.72
N ASN A 73 8.66 8.79 3.17
CA ASN A 73 7.29 8.70 3.73
C ASN A 73 6.98 7.38 4.46
N LEU A 74 7.97 6.47 4.63
CA LEU A 74 7.77 5.13 5.21
C LEU A 74 7.04 5.14 6.56
N GLU A 75 7.29 6.14 7.39
CA GLU A 75 6.71 6.29 8.74
C GLU A 75 5.18 6.32 8.73
N ALA A 76 4.59 6.92 7.69
CA ALA A 76 3.15 7.05 7.58
C ALA A 76 2.43 5.69 7.41
N TYR A 77 3.16 4.65 6.99
CA TYR A 77 2.60 3.34 6.65
C TYR A 77 3.04 2.21 7.60
N ILE A 78 3.77 2.52 8.68
CA ILE A 78 4.37 1.48 9.54
C ILE A 78 3.34 0.56 10.22
N GLY A 79 2.08 1.01 10.34
CA GLY A 79 0.97 0.22 10.87
C GLY A 79 0.38 -0.81 9.89
N ALA A 80 0.74 -0.76 8.60
CA ALA A 80 0.29 -1.74 7.62
C ALA A 80 1.02 -3.09 7.79
N ASN A 81 0.37 -4.19 7.41
CA ASN A 81 0.97 -5.53 7.50
C ASN A 81 2.08 -5.76 6.47
N GLY A 82 2.10 -4.99 5.38
CA GLY A 82 3.10 -5.11 4.33
C GLY A 82 3.08 -3.97 3.33
N MET A 83 4.10 -3.90 2.49
CA MET A 83 4.25 -2.87 1.46
C MET A 83 4.84 -3.49 0.19
N ILE A 84 4.26 -3.16 -0.96
CA ILE A 84 4.73 -3.54 -2.29
C ILE A 84 5.43 -2.33 -2.89
N ILE A 85 6.76 -2.40 -2.99
CA ILE A 85 7.60 -1.27 -3.39
C ILE A 85 8.26 -1.56 -4.74
N GLY A 86 7.89 -0.77 -5.75
CA GLY A 86 8.39 -0.89 -7.12
C GLY A 86 9.46 0.14 -7.46
N SER A 87 9.05 1.23 -8.11
CA SER A 87 9.92 2.27 -8.69
C SER A 87 10.95 2.83 -7.70
N HIS A 88 10.62 2.97 -6.41
CA HIS A 88 11.56 3.46 -5.40
C HIS A 88 12.82 2.59 -5.28
N PHE A 89 12.71 1.27 -5.49
CA PHE A 89 13.85 0.35 -5.48
C PHE A 89 14.63 0.32 -6.78
N LYS A 90 14.13 0.95 -7.86
CA LYS A 90 14.82 0.98 -9.15
C LYS A 90 15.85 2.10 -9.21
N GLU A 91 16.90 1.91 -10.00
CA GLU A 91 17.88 2.95 -10.32
C GLU A 91 17.17 4.19 -10.90
N GLY A 92 17.49 5.37 -10.38
CA GLY A 92 16.84 6.63 -10.80
C GLY A 92 15.34 6.72 -10.50
N GLY A 93 14.73 5.75 -9.82
CA GLY A 93 13.28 5.74 -9.58
C GLY A 93 12.45 5.32 -10.81
N HIS A 94 13.08 4.83 -11.88
CA HIS A 94 12.40 4.50 -13.13
C HIS A 94 12.06 3.00 -13.18
N TRP A 95 10.79 2.67 -13.39
CA TRP A 95 10.27 1.29 -13.26
C TRP A 95 10.97 0.26 -14.17
N ALA A 96 11.45 0.69 -15.34
CA ALA A 96 12.11 -0.18 -16.30
C ALA A 96 13.58 -0.51 -15.95
N ASN A 97 14.16 0.21 -14.99
CA ASN A 97 15.57 0.04 -14.65
C ASN A 97 15.79 -1.18 -13.73
N ALA A 98 17.07 -1.52 -13.52
CA ALA A 98 17.46 -2.53 -12.54
C ALA A 98 17.11 -2.09 -11.11
N VAL A 99 17.00 -3.06 -10.20
CA VAL A 99 16.88 -2.80 -8.77
C VAL A 99 18.23 -2.32 -8.24
N ASP A 100 18.24 -1.21 -7.52
CA ASP A 100 19.41 -0.67 -6.82
C ASP A 100 19.49 -1.28 -5.40
N PRO A 101 20.47 -2.17 -5.10
CA PRO A 101 20.58 -2.81 -3.80
C PRO A 101 20.81 -1.83 -2.65
N GLN A 102 21.40 -0.66 -2.90
CA GLN A 102 21.62 0.35 -1.86
C GLN A 102 20.32 1.02 -1.45
N ARG A 103 19.41 1.28 -2.41
CA ARG A 103 18.06 1.79 -2.11
C ARG A 103 17.26 0.81 -1.28
N VAL A 104 17.31 -0.48 -1.62
CA VAL A 104 16.66 -1.55 -0.82
C VAL A 104 17.22 -1.57 0.60
N LYS A 105 18.56 -1.64 0.75
CA LYS A 105 19.22 -1.65 2.06
C LYS A 105 18.86 -0.43 2.90
N ARG A 106 18.82 0.76 2.30
CA ARG A 106 18.46 2.01 3.00
C ARG A 106 17.05 1.96 3.55
N LEU A 107 16.07 1.55 2.73
CA LEU A 107 14.68 1.45 3.17
C LEU A 107 14.50 0.39 4.26
N MET A 108 15.14 -0.78 4.11
CA MET A 108 15.08 -1.83 5.12
C MET A 108 15.70 -1.41 6.46
N ARG A 109 16.81 -0.68 6.44
CA ARG A 109 17.40 -0.09 7.66
C ARG A 109 16.46 0.89 8.33
N LYS A 110 15.84 1.81 7.56
CA LYS A 110 14.85 2.76 8.09
C LYS A 110 13.67 2.01 8.72
N ARG A 111 13.12 1.01 8.02
CA ARG A 111 12.02 0.17 8.55
C ARG A 111 12.38 -0.49 9.88
N SER A 112 13.53 -1.14 9.96
CA SER A 112 13.97 -1.79 11.20
C SER A 112 14.15 -0.79 12.33
N SER A 113 14.68 0.41 12.05
CA SER A 113 14.82 1.46 13.05
C SER A 113 13.46 1.91 13.60
N LEU A 114 12.46 2.07 12.73
CA LEU A 114 11.11 2.50 13.14
C LEU A 114 10.41 1.43 13.98
N LEU A 115 10.52 0.16 13.61
CA LEU A 115 9.93 -0.95 14.37
C LEU A 115 10.58 -1.13 15.75
N ASN A 116 11.86 -0.80 15.90
CA ASN A 116 12.56 -0.87 17.19
C ASN A 116 12.27 0.33 18.10
N SER A 117 11.63 1.38 17.58
CA SER A 117 11.26 2.59 18.34
C SER A 117 9.78 2.61 18.79
N LEU A 118 9.00 1.60 18.41
CA LEU A 118 7.61 1.38 18.84
C LEU A 118 7.57 0.41 20.02
#